data_AF-A0A2G9RU61-F1
#
_entry.id   AF-A0A2G9RU61-F1
#
_cell.length_a   1.000
_cell.length_b   1.000
_cell.length_c   1.000
_cell.angle_alpha   90.00
_cell.angle_beta   90.00
_cell.angle_gamma   90.00
#
_symmetry.space_group_name_H-M   'P 1'
#
loop_
_entity.id
_entity.type
_entity.pdbx_description
1 polymer ?
#
loop_
_entity_poly.entity_id
_entity_poly.type
_entity_poly.pdbx_seq_one_letter_code
_entity_poly.pdbx_strand_id
1 'polypeptide(L)'
;MFIIFITGLTPAAYQPVYSASKHGVIGFTRSIAALASIGNYGVRINTVCPAFVDTPLLESIEKEENMGEFFKYKDNIKDMMKSFGVLE
;
A
#
# COMPACT_ATOMS: atom_id res chain seq x y z
N MET A 1 -12.10 7.26 -5.29
CA MET A 1 -10.70 6.92 -5.67
C MET A 1 -9.99 6.49 -4.39
N PHE A 2 -9.28 5.37 -4.42
CA PHE A 2 -8.54 4.86 -3.25
C PHE A 2 -7.04 5.02 -3.44
N ILE A 3 -6.34 5.42 -2.38
CA ILE A 3 -4.87 5.50 -2.33
C ILE A 3 -4.35 4.28 -1.59
N ILE A 4 -3.52 3.50 -2.27
CA ILE A 4 -2.90 2.27 -1.77
C ILE A 4 -1.40 2.30 -2.04
N PHE A 5 -0.70 1.19 -1.88
CA PHE A 5 0.76 1.13 -1.99
C PHE A 5 1.16 0.04 -2.98
N ILE A 6 2.37 0.10 -3.56
CA ILE A 6 2.86 -0.94 -4.49
C ILE A 6 2.81 -2.36 -3.89
N THR A 7 2.86 -2.47 -2.57
CA THR A 7 2.74 -3.73 -1.83
C THR A 7 1.34 -4.34 -1.88
N GLY A 8 0.36 -3.64 -2.44
CA GLY A 8 -0.93 -4.21 -2.82
C GLY A 8 -0.89 -4.99 -4.14
N LEU A 9 0.16 -4.81 -4.96
CA LEU A 9 0.35 -5.51 -6.23
C LEU A 9 1.47 -6.56 -6.17
N THR A 10 2.48 -6.32 -5.33
CA THR A 10 3.62 -7.22 -5.11
C THR A 10 3.79 -7.51 -3.63
N PRO A 11 4.21 -8.72 -3.23
CA PRO A 11 4.38 -9.03 -1.81
C PRO A 11 5.53 -8.25 -1.18
N ALA A 12 5.30 -7.68 0.02
CA ALA A 12 6.35 -7.20 0.90
C ALA A 12 6.56 -8.15 2.08
N ALA A 13 7.70 -8.83 2.09
CA ALA A 13 8.03 -9.85 3.11
C ALA A 13 8.03 -9.30 4.54
N TYR A 14 8.40 -8.02 4.71
CA TYR A 14 8.55 -7.38 6.02
C TYR A 14 7.31 -6.62 6.49
N GLN A 15 6.24 -6.59 5.68
CA GLN A 15 4.99 -5.91 6.03
C GLN A 15 3.76 -6.72 5.54
N PRO A 16 3.58 -7.96 6.04
CA PRO A 16 2.52 -8.84 5.54
C PRO A 16 1.11 -8.32 5.83
N VAL A 17 0.88 -7.72 7.00
CA VAL A 17 -0.43 -7.15 7.38
C VAL A 17 -0.79 -5.97 6.48
N TYR A 18 0.16 -5.05 6.30
CA TYR A 18 -0.02 -3.90 5.41
C TYR A 18 -0.27 -4.34 3.96
N SER A 19 0.54 -5.28 3.46
CA SER A 19 0.38 -5.89 2.13
C SER A 19 -1.01 -6.51 1.95
N ALA A 20 -1.48 -7.31 2.91
CA ALA A 20 -2.80 -7.94 2.88
C ALA A 20 -3.93 -6.89 2.85
N SER A 21 -3.84 -5.85 3.68
CA SER A 21 -4.83 -4.77 3.68
C SER A 21 -4.87 -4.03 2.34
N LYS A 22 -3.72 -3.73 1.72
CA LYS A 22 -3.67 -3.04 0.41
C LYS A 22 -4.16 -3.94 -0.73
N HIS A 23 -3.85 -5.24 -0.72
CA HIS A 23 -4.44 -6.21 -1.64
C HIS A 23 -5.97 -6.28 -1.50
N GLY A 24 -6.48 -6.26 -0.26
CA GLY A 24 -7.91 -6.23 0.03
C GLY A 24 -8.62 -5.03 -0.60
N VAL A 25 -8.02 -3.83 -0.52
CA VAL A 25 -8.56 -2.62 -1.15
C VAL A 25 -8.58 -2.73 -2.67
N ILE A 26 -7.58 -3.37 -3.30
CA ILE A 26 -7.59 -3.62 -4.75
C ILE A 26 -8.74 -4.55 -5.12
N GLY A 27 -8.88 -5.68 -4.41
CA GLY A 27 -9.97 -6.62 -4.63
C GLY A 27 -11.33 -5.94 -4.50
N PHE A 28 -11.53 -5.18 -3.43
CA PHE A 28 -12.74 -4.40 -3.19
C PHE A 28 -13.02 -3.40 -4.32
N THR A 29 -12.01 -2.61 -4.71
CA THR A 29 -12.13 -1.62 -5.79
C THR A 29 -12.55 -2.29 -7.09
N ARG A 30 -11.91 -3.41 -7.46
CA ARG A 30 -12.23 -4.16 -8.68
C ARG A 30 -13.64 -4.73 -8.65
N SER A 31 -14.07 -5.29 -7.53
CA SER A 31 -15.42 -5.84 -7.37
C SER A 31 -16.50 -4.76 -7.52
N ILE A 32 -16.33 -3.60 -6.88
CA ILE A 32 -17.31 -2.51 -7.02
C ILE A 32 -17.21 -1.88 -8.41
N ALA A 33 -16.03 -1.75 -9.00
CA ALA A 33 -15.91 -1.26 -10.38
C ALA A 33 -16.66 -2.16 -11.37
N ALA A 34 -16.57 -3.48 -11.21
CA ALA A 34 -17.34 -4.43 -12.01
C ALA A 34 -18.85 -4.24 -11.81
N LEU A 35 -19.31 -4.13 -10.56
CA LEU A 35 -20.72 -3.85 -10.24
C LEU A 35 -21.20 -2.51 -10.82
N ALA A 36 -20.37 -1.48 -10.74
CA ALA A 36 -20.64 -0.15 -11.27
C ALA A 36 -20.87 -0.19 -12.79
N SER A 37 -20.08 -1.00 -13.49
CA SER A 37 -20.22 -1.25 -14.94
C SER A 37 -21.48 -2.04 -15.27
N ILE A 38 -21.82 -3.07 -14.50
CA ILE A 38 -23.00 -3.91 -14.76
C ILE A 38 -24.29 -3.11 -14.53
N GLY A 39 -24.33 -2.30 -13.47
CA GLY A 39 -25.52 -1.50 -13.13
C GLY A 39 -25.62 -0.16 -13.84
N ASN A 40 -24.73 0.16 -14.79
CA ASN A 40 -24.72 1.43 -15.54
C ASN A 40 -24.81 2.69 -14.65
N TYR A 41 -24.13 2.67 -13.50
CA TYR A 41 -24.21 3.74 -12.51
C TYR A 41 -23.50 5.05 -12.93
N GLY A 42 -22.82 5.08 -14.09
CA GLY A 42 -22.14 6.28 -14.59
C GLY A 42 -20.91 6.71 -13.77
N VAL A 43 -20.45 5.90 -12.82
CA VAL A 43 -19.30 6.19 -11.95
C VAL A 43 -18.10 5.30 -12.26
N ARG A 44 -16.89 5.85 -12.07
CA ARG A 44 -15.63 5.09 -12.19
C ARG A 44 -14.95 4.97 -10.85
N ILE A 45 -14.39 3.80 -10.58
CA ILE A 45 -13.72 3.48 -9.32
C ILE A 45 -12.31 3.03 -9.66
N ASN A 46 -11.33 3.75 -9.13
CA ASN A 46 -9.91 3.54 -9.41
C ASN A 46 -9.09 3.54 -8.11
N THR A 47 -7.96 2.84 -8.17
CA THR A 47 -6.91 2.82 -7.15
C THR A 47 -5.62 3.42 -7.71
N VAL A 48 -4.91 4.20 -6.91
CA VAL A 48 -3.57 4.70 -7.22
C VAL A 48 -2.58 4.02 -6.26
N CYS A 49 -1.47 3.52 -6.80
CA CYS A 49 -0.44 2.79 -6.05
C CYS A 49 0.91 3.53 -6.08
N PRO A 50 1.10 4.59 -5.27
CA PRO A 50 2.43 5.10 -5.01
C PRO A 50 3.35 4.04 -4.40
N ALA A 51 4.65 4.23 -4.64
CA ALA A 51 5.70 3.61 -3.84
C ALA A 51 5.88 4.44 -2.55
N PHE A 52 7.12 4.72 -2.13
CA PHE A 52 7.36 5.55 -0.95
C PHE A 52 7.03 7.01 -1.21
N VAL A 53 6.31 7.63 -0.26
CA VAL A 53 5.94 9.05 -0.28
C VAL A 53 6.34 9.65 1.05
N ASP A 54 7.00 10.80 1.03
CA ASP A 54 7.45 11.50 2.23
C ASP A 54 6.24 12.00 3.02
N THR A 55 5.89 11.22 4.04
CA THR A 55 4.69 11.44 4.85
C THR A 55 4.98 10.96 6.27
N PRO A 56 4.24 11.46 7.28
CA PRO A 56 4.36 10.95 8.66
C PRO A 56 4.10 9.44 8.81
N LEU A 57 3.42 8.81 7.82
CA LEU A 57 3.27 7.36 7.78
C LEU A 57 4.61 6.65 7.55
N LEU A 58 5.51 7.25 6.78
CA LEU A 58 6.83 6.67 6.49
C LEU A 58 7.73 6.71 7.74
N GLU A 59 7.63 7.77 8.54
CA GLU A 59 8.28 7.89 9.84
C GLU A 59 7.79 6.82 10.83
N SER A 60 6.57 6.30 10.66
CA SER A 60 6.02 5.28 11.56
C SER A 60 6.79 3.97 11.54
N ILE A 61 7.61 3.73 10.49
CA ILE A 61 8.49 2.56 10.35
C ILE A 61 9.63 2.60 11.38
N GLU A 62 9.99 3.79 11.89
CA GLU A 62 11.03 3.94 12.90
C GLU A 62 10.57 3.58 14.31
N LYS A 63 9.28 3.35 14.51
CA LYS A 63 8.69 3.03 15.82
C LYS A 63 8.48 1.53 15.96
N GLU A 64 9.17 0.92 16.92
CA GLU A 64 9.08 -0.51 17.22
C GLU A 64 7.65 -0.97 17.53
N GLU A 65 6.88 -0.14 18.23
CA GLU A 65 5.45 -0.38 18.54
C GLU A 65 4.58 -0.62 17.29
N ASN A 66 4.89 0.01 16.16
CA ASN A 66 4.10 -0.08 14.92
C ASN A 66 4.51 -1.28 14.05
N MET A 67 5.76 -1.71 14.18
CA MET A 67 6.36 -2.75 13.34
C MET A 67 6.42 -4.10 14.04
N GLY A 68 6.37 -4.12 15.39
CA GLY A 68 6.50 -5.32 16.20
C GLY A 68 7.73 -6.13 15.81
N GLU A 69 7.57 -7.44 15.61
CA GLU A 69 8.66 -8.35 15.23
C GLU A 69 9.32 -8.03 13.88
N PHE A 70 8.67 -7.22 13.02
CA PHE A 70 9.22 -6.79 11.74
C PHE A 70 10.18 -5.60 11.88
N PHE A 71 10.26 -4.97 13.07
CA PHE A 71 11.17 -3.85 13.32
C PHE A 71 12.64 -4.19 13.04
N LYS A 72 13.02 -5.46 13.23
CA LYS A 72 14.36 -5.98 12.90
C LYS A 72 14.74 -5.85 11.42
N TYR A 73 13.75 -5.66 10.54
CA TYR A 73 13.95 -5.50 9.10
C TYR A 73 13.83 -4.04 8.64
N LYS A 74 13.76 -3.07 9.56
CA LYS A 74 13.65 -1.64 9.22
C LYS A 74 14.74 -1.18 8.26
N ASP A 75 15.96 -1.70 8.40
CA ASP A 75 17.10 -1.29 7.57
C ASP A 75 16.94 -1.81 6.14
N ASN A 76 16.38 -3.01 5.95
CA ASN A 76 16.03 -3.52 4.62
C ASN A 76 14.95 -2.65 3.94
N ILE A 77 13.98 -2.17 4.72
CA ILE A 77 12.94 -1.26 4.20
C ILE A 77 13.58 0.09 3.82
N LYS A 78 14.50 0.61 4.62
CA LYS A 78 15.26 1.84 4.29
C LYS A 78 16.11 1.69 3.03
N ASP A 79 16.74 0.54 2.84
CA ASP A 79 17.50 0.29 1.61
C ASP A 79 16.58 0.16 0.39
N MET A 80 15.39 -0.40 0.57
CA MET A 80 14.34 -0.38 -0.45
C MET A 80 13.91 1.06 -0.77
N MET A 81 13.74 1.93 0.23
CA MET A 81 13.42 3.36 0.04
C MET A 81 14.50 4.09 -0.77
N LYS A 82 15.77 3.83 -0.51
CA LYS A 82 16.88 4.41 -1.28
C LYS A 82 16.88 3.94 -2.74
N SER A 83 16.55 2.67 -2.98
CA SER A 83 16.54 2.07 -4.32
C SER A 83 15.37 2.54 -5.17
N PHE A 84 14.16 2.56 -4.61
CA PHE A 84 12.95 2.98 -5.33
C PHE A 84 12.74 4.50 -5.37
N GLY A 85 13.47 5.25 -4.55
CA GLY A 85 13.25 6.67 -4.33
C GLY A 85 12.02 6.94 -3.45
N VAL A 86 11.98 8.14 -2.90
CA VAL A 86 10.84 8.66 -2.12
C VAL A 86 10.28 9.84 -2.89
N LEU A 87 8.97 9.82 -3.12
CA LEU A 87 8.25 10.92 -3.74
C LEU A 87 8.03 12.02 -2.70
N GLU A 88 8.35 13.27 -3.04
CA GLU A 88 7.97 14.47 -2.25
C GLU A 88 6.48 14.83 -2.42
#